data_AF-A0A4V3SC77-F1
#
_entry.id   AF-A0A4V3SC77-F1
#
_cell.length_a   1.000
_cell.length_b   1.000
_cell.length_c   1.000
_cell.angle_alpha   90.00
_cell.angle_beta   90.00
_cell.angle_gamma   90.00
#
_symmetry.space_group_name_H-M   'P 1'
#
loop_
_entity.id
_entity.type
_entity.pdbx_description
1 polymer ?
#
loop_
_entity_poly.entity_id
_entity_poly.type
_entity_poly.pdbx_seq_one_letter_code
_entity_poly.pdbx_strand_id
1 'polypeptide(L)'
;MAFGRLKARWRILQKKVDCNYKFVPQIIVACCVLHNFCKDNKDRFLQEWLQPVIELDEVFVQPRQQINCERDNIRSTIIRECLKDYLAANFPLRKTLLR
;
A
#
# COMPACT_ATOMS: atom_id res chain seq x y z
N MET A 1 1.86 -7.57 4.50
CA MET A 1 1.43 -7.68 3.08
C MET A 1 0.01 -7.12 2.87
N ALA A 2 -0.17 -5.80 2.88
CA ALA A 2 -1.50 -5.19 2.65
C ALA A 2 -1.79 -5.02 1.15
N PHE A 3 -0.79 -4.58 0.38
CA PHE A 3 -0.94 -4.29 -1.05
C PHE A 3 -1.29 -5.52 -1.91
N GLY A 4 -0.63 -6.67 -1.67
CA GLY A 4 -0.96 -7.92 -2.37
C GLY A 4 -2.40 -8.38 -2.12
N ARG A 5 -2.89 -8.25 -0.87
CA ARG A 5 -4.29 -8.58 -0.53
C ARG A 5 -5.29 -7.61 -1.15
N LEU A 6 -4.93 -6.33 -1.26
CA LEU A 6 -5.74 -5.33 -1.96
C LEU A 6 -5.89 -5.69 -3.45
N LYS A 7 -4.78 -5.98 -4.15
CA LYS A 7 -4.78 -6.43 -5.55
C LYS A 7 -5.58 -7.72 -5.73
N ALA A 8 -5.39 -8.69 -4.84
CA ALA A 8 -6.10 -9.98 -4.89
C ALA A 8 -7.62 -9.81 -4.80
N ARG A 9 -8.07 -8.89 -3.95
CA ARG A 9 -9.50 -8.65 -3.69
C ARG A 9 -10.17 -7.83 -4.80
N TRP A 10 -9.44 -6.87 -5.37
CA TRP A 10 -9.95 -5.98 -6.42
C TRP A 10 -9.24 -6.24 -7.75
N ARG A 11 -9.83 -7.10 -8.59
CA ARG A 11 -9.30 -7.46 -9.92
C ARG A 11 -9.05 -6.26 -10.84
N ILE A 12 -9.76 -5.14 -10.64
CA ILE A 12 -9.54 -3.90 -11.38
C ILE A 12 -8.11 -3.35 -11.20
N LEU A 13 -7.44 -3.68 -10.09
CA LEU A 13 -6.05 -3.30 -9.82
C LEU A 13 -5.02 -4.30 -10.37
N GLN A 14 -5.47 -5.45 -10.90
CA GLN A 14 -4.60 -6.48 -11.47
C GLN A 14 -4.35 -6.27 -12.96
N LYS A 15 -5.25 -5.55 -13.64
CA LYS A 15 -5.18 -5.29 -15.08
C LYS A 15 -4.95 -3.81 -15.35
N LYS A 16 -4.64 -3.49 -16.60
CA LYS A 16 -4.69 -2.11 -17.10
C LYS A 16 -6.08 -1.55 -16.82
N VAL A 17 -6.13 -0.37 -16.23
CA VAL A 17 -7.40 0.33 -16.00
C VAL A 17 -7.80 1.00 -17.31
N ASP A 18 -8.77 0.41 -18.00
CA ASP A 18 -9.31 0.92 -19.27
C ASP A 18 -10.37 2.01 -19.02
N CYS A 19 -10.01 3.02 -18.22
CA CYS A 19 -10.80 4.22 -18.03
C CYS A 19 -9.94 5.47 -18.26
N ASN A 20 -10.59 6.64 -18.36
CA ASN A 20 -9.85 7.88 -18.41
C ASN A 20 -8.96 8.02 -17.15
N TYR A 21 -7.67 8.31 -17.36
CA TYR A 21 -6.65 8.34 -16.32
C TYR A 21 -7.03 9.26 -15.14
N LYS A 22 -7.85 10.28 -15.38
CA LYS A 22 -8.35 11.20 -14.35
C LYS A 22 -9.18 10.51 -13.27
N PHE A 23 -9.81 9.37 -13.58
CA PHE A 23 -10.63 8.59 -12.63
C PHE A 23 -9.82 7.53 -11.88
N VAL A 24 -8.61 7.20 -12.33
CA VAL A 24 -7.76 6.18 -11.70
C VAL A 24 -7.52 6.46 -10.21
N PRO A 25 -7.21 7.70 -9.76
CA PRO A 25 -7.06 7.99 -8.35
C PRO A 25 -8.32 7.68 -7.52
N GLN A 26 -9.50 7.96 -8.08
CA GLN A 26 -10.79 7.72 -7.40
C GLN A 26 -11.06 6.22 -7.26
N ILE A 27 -10.74 5.44 -8.30
CA ILE A 27 -10.83 3.96 -8.26
C ILE A 27 -9.91 3.40 -7.18
N ILE A 28 -8.66 3.87 -7.11
CA ILE A 28 -7.69 3.42 -6.10
C ILE A 28 -8.20 3.75 -4.68
N VAL A 29 -8.66 4.98 -4.45
CA VAL A 29 -9.21 5.38 -3.15
C VAL A 29 -10.42 4.54 -2.78
N ALA A 30 -11.37 4.33 -3.70
CA ALA A 30 -12.54 3.49 -3.46
C ALA A 30 -12.14 2.06 -3.08
N CYS A 31 -11.18 1.46 -3.81
CA CYS A 31 -10.66 0.13 -3.50
C CYS A 31 -10.01 0.06 -2.10
N CYS A 32 -9.25 1.09 -1.70
CA CYS A 32 -8.66 1.18 -0.37
C CYS A 32 -9.73 1.29 0.73
N VAL A 33 -10.73 2.16 0.54
CA VAL A 33 -11.83 2.34 1.50
C VAL A 33 -12.61 1.03 1.67
N LEU A 34 -13.01 0.39 0.57
CA LEU A 34 -13.74 -0.87 0.61
C LEU A 34 -12.90 -2.00 1.22
N HIS A 35 -11.59 -2.03 0.97
CA HIS A 35 -10.69 -2.99 1.60
C HIS A 35 -10.66 -2.84 3.12
N ASN A 36 -10.53 -1.60 3.61
CA ASN A 36 -10.54 -1.31 5.04
C ASN A 36 -11.88 -1.71 5.66
N PHE A 37 -12.98 -1.37 5.00
CA PHE A 37 -14.32 -1.80 5.42
C PHE A 37 -14.42 -3.33 5.53
N CYS A 38 -13.99 -4.08 4.51
CA CYS A 38 -13.98 -5.55 4.59
C CYS A 38 -13.09 -6.07 5.73
N LYS A 39 -11.93 -5.44 5.96
CA LYS A 39 -11.03 -5.83 7.05
C LYS A 39 -11.64 -5.59 8.43
N ASP A 40 -12.29 -4.44 8.63
CA ASP A 40 -12.91 -4.07 9.91
C ASP A 40 -14.08 -5.01 10.22
N ASN A 41 -14.82 -5.44 9.18
CA ASN A 41 -15.88 -6.44 9.29
C ASN A 41 -15.36 -7.89 9.38
N LYS A 42 -14.03 -8.10 9.40
CA LYS A 42 -13.39 -9.42 9.38
C LYS A 42 -13.90 -10.31 8.23
N ASP A 43 -14.24 -9.70 7.11
CA ASP A 43 -14.78 -10.42 5.97
C ASP A 43 -13.76 -11.42 5.42
N ARG A 44 -14.26 -12.56 4.93
CA ARG A 44 -13.43 -13.69 4.53
C ARG A 44 -12.48 -13.29 3.39
N PHE A 45 -11.23 -13.70 3.51
CA PHE A 45 -10.23 -13.57 2.45
C PHE A 45 -9.76 -14.97 2.05
N LEU A 46 -9.85 -15.28 0.75
CA LEU A 46 -9.37 -16.55 0.20
C LEU A 46 -7.92 -16.40 -0.24
N GLN A 47 -7.04 -17.28 0.25
CA GLN A 47 -5.62 -17.30 -0.17
C GLN A 47 -5.47 -17.55 -1.67
N GLU A 48 -6.37 -18.34 -2.25
CA GLU A 48 -6.45 -18.61 -3.70
C GLU A 48 -6.53 -17.33 -4.55
N TRP A 49 -7.04 -16.22 -3.99
CA TRP A 49 -7.08 -14.94 -4.70
C TRP A 49 -5.71 -14.31 -4.92
N LEU A 50 -4.68 -14.75 -4.20
CA LEU A 50 -3.30 -14.30 -4.41
C LEU A 50 -2.67 -14.95 -5.64
N GLN A 51 -3.12 -16.13 -6.06
CA GLN A 51 -2.50 -16.89 -7.13
C GLN A 51 -2.40 -16.08 -8.44
N PRO A 52 -3.47 -15.41 -8.93
CA PRO A 52 -3.37 -14.58 -10.12
C PRO A 52 -2.49 -13.34 -9.93
N VAL A 53 -2.37 -12.83 -8.70
CA VAL A 53 -1.50 -11.67 -8.40
C VAL A 53 -0.04 -12.06 -8.50
N ILE A 54 0.32 -13.24 -7.98
CA ILE A 54 1.69 -13.78 -8.04
C ILE A 54 2.08 -14.01 -9.50
N GLU A 55 1.22 -14.69 -10.26
CA GLU A 55 1.43 -14.94 -11.70
C GLU A 55 1.63 -13.64 -12.49
N LEU A 56 0.81 -12.62 -12.22
CA LEU A 56 0.95 -11.32 -12.88
C LEU A 56 2.22 -10.57 -12.46
N ASP A 57 2.64 -10.68 -11.19
CA ASP A 57 3.87 -10.04 -10.72
C ASP A 57 5.13 -10.76 -11.27
N GLU A 58 5.03 -12.04 -11.61
CA GLU A 58 6.07 -12.80 -12.33
C GLU A 58 6.13 -12.44 -13.82
N VAL A 59 4.98 -12.29 -14.49
CA VAL A 59 4.92 -11.91 -15.92
C VAL A 59 5.33 -10.45 -16.10
N PHE A 60 4.85 -9.57 -15.23
CA PHE A 60 5.11 -8.12 -15.27
C PHE A 60 6.03 -7.73 -14.12
N VAL A 61 7.24 -8.26 -14.16
CA VAL A 61 8.29 -7.98 -13.17
C VAL A 61 8.45 -6.47 -13.05
N GLN A 62 8.14 -5.92 -11.87
CA GLN A 62 8.46 -4.55 -11.57
C GLN A 62 9.97 -4.38 -11.75
N PRO A 63 10.44 -3.32 -12.43
CA PRO A 63 11.86 -3.02 -12.48
C PRO A 63 12.37 -3.11 -11.06
N ARG A 64 13.45 -3.86 -10.82
CA ARG A 64 14.12 -3.79 -9.53
C ARG A 64 14.35 -2.30 -9.34
N GLN A 65 13.68 -1.71 -8.37
CA GLN A 65 14.09 -0.40 -7.93
C GLN A 65 15.59 -0.61 -7.71
N GLN A 66 16.42 0.15 -8.42
CA GLN A 66 17.64 0.60 -7.75
C GLN A 66 17.08 1.32 -6.54
N ILE A 67 16.82 0.56 -5.48
CA ILE A 67 16.82 1.09 -4.15
C ILE A 67 18.12 1.87 -4.18
N ASN A 68 18.08 3.13 -3.78
CA ASN A 68 19.30 3.81 -3.41
C ASN A 68 19.86 3.08 -2.17
N CYS A 69 20.15 1.77 -2.23
CA CYS A 69 20.82 0.97 -1.22
C CYS A 69 22.21 1.57 -0.95
N GLU A 70 22.80 2.22 -1.96
CA GLU A 70 24.02 3.01 -1.78
C GLU A 70 23.83 4.25 -0.87
N ARG A 71 22.61 4.50 -0.35
CA ARG A 71 22.33 5.54 0.66
C ARG A 71 21.93 5.00 2.03
N ASP A 72 22.21 3.73 2.36
CA ASP A 72 22.39 3.31 3.76
C ASP A 72 23.71 3.88 4.34
N ASN A 73 24.01 5.14 4.01
CA ASN A 73 24.98 5.93 4.74
C ASN A 73 24.41 6.10 6.15
N ILE A 74 25.16 5.64 7.16
CA ILE A 74 24.79 5.68 8.58
C ILE A 74 24.22 7.05 8.97
N ARG A 75 24.74 8.16 8.40
CA ARG A 75 24.19 9.51 8.59
C ARG A 75 22.74 9.67 8.16
N SER A 76 22.35 9.13 7.01
CA SER A 76 20.97 9.24 6.49
C SER A 76 19.98 8.55 7.41
N THR A 77 20.36 7.38 7.96
CA THR A 77 19.54 6.64 8.93
C THR A 77 19.39 7.43 10.23
N ILE A 78 20.47 8.00 10.75
CA ILE A 78 20.44 8.83 11.97
C ILE A 78 19.54 10.06 11.75
N ILE A 79 19.69 10.77 10.64
CA ILE A 79 18.86 11.95 10.33
C ILE A 79 17.37 11.56 10.25
N ARG A 80 17.06 10.42 9.60
CA ARG A 80 15.68 9.92 9.48
C ARG A 80 15.09 9.57 10.85
N GLU A 81 15.83 8.88 11.70
CA GLU A 81 15.34 8.54 13.05
C GLU A 81 15.18 9.79 13.91
N CYS A 82 16.13 10.73 13.90
CA CYS A 82 15.99 12.00 14.61
C CYS A 82 14.74 12.79 14.16
N LEU A 83 14.49 12.86 12.84
CA LEU A 83 13.30 13.52 12.31
C LEU A 83 12.01 12.82 12.74
N LYS A 84 11.98 11.48 12.67
CA LYS A 84 10.84 10.67 13.11
C LYS A 84 10.53 10.91 14.58
N ASP A 85 11.55 10.90 15.45
CA ASP A 85 11.38 11.09 16.89
C ASP A 85 10.92 12.52 17.20
N TYR A 86 11.51 13.53 16.55
CA TYR A 86 11.07 14.91 16.67
C TYR A 86 9.60 15.07 16.25
N LEU A 87 9.22 14.51 15.10
CA LEU A 87 7.85 14.63 14.60
C LEU A 87 6.85 13.91 15.51
N ALA A 88 7.20 12.74 16.03
CA ALA A 88 6.36 12.00 16.96
C ALA A 88 6.14 12.76 18.28
N ALA A 89 7.18 13.42 18.78
CA ALA A 89 7.11 14.20 20.02
C ALA A 89 6.32 15.52 19.85
N ASN A 90 6.45 16.19 18.70
CA ASN A 90 5.91 17.53 18.49
C ASN A 90 4.55 17.55 17.76
N PHE A 91 4.24 16.50 17.00
CA PHE A 91 3.00 16.40 16.21
C PHE A 91 2.29 15.07 16.52
N PRO A 92 1.78 14.88 17.75
CA PRO A 92 1.04 13.68 18.08
C PRO A 92 -0.17 13.55 17.15
N LEU A 93 -0.35 12.35 16.58
CA LEU A 93 -1.50 12.04 15.73
C LEU A 93 -2.78 12.39 16.49
N ARG A 94 -3.67 13.15 15.86
CA ARG A 94 -4.98 13.48 16.45
C ARG A 94 -5.66 12.17 16.83
N LYS A 95 -5.81 11.94 18.14
CA LYS A 95 -6.65 10.86 18.64
C LYS A 95 -8.08 11.25 18.29
N THR A 96 -8.64 10.61 17.28
CA THR A 96 -10.08 10.69 17.01
C THR A 96 -10.76 10.22 18.28
N LEU A 97 -11.51 11.11 18.93
CA LEU A 97 -12.34 10.76 20.08
C LEU A 97 -13.41 9.78 19.58
N LEU A 98 -13.13 8.48 19.72
CA LEU A 98 -14.17 7.46 19.62
C LEU A 98 -15.04 7.64 20.87
N ARG A 99 -16.26 8.15 20.64
CA ARG A 99 -17.33 8.25 21.64
C ARG A 99 -17.81 6.87 22.04
#